data_AF-A0A2D5B6X4-F1
#
_entry.id   AF-A0A2D5B6X4-F1
#
_cell.length_a   1.000
_cell.length_b   1.000
_cell.length_c   1.000
_cell.angle_alpha   90.00
_cell.angle_beta   90.00
_cell.angle_gamma   90.00
#
_symmetry.space_group_name_H-M   'P 1'
#
loop_
_entity.id
_entity.type
_entity.pdbx_description
1 polymer ?
#
loop_
_entity_poly.entity_id
_entity_poly.type
_entity_poly.pdbx_seq_one_letter_code
_entity_poly.pdbx_strand_id
1 'polypeptide(L)'
;MRYITATAIALFTCLQGTASQEILVDLDAPDYDRWMYPFNGNPGTRTVAPTFCAFGYEIFDERDGQALLGFHTDSSVQIGLGSSSYEIQSATLTIMIDNTGVIYDDSPDPWETFVEEGPADDDQGRSVIASGVNFRGEFDGWSFGEDGAFGSLGTGVRNAYPIDFDSNGAVRDISNNVGQGFQPNPFGVGNAEGVASGDLIPEYTEIRFELDVLDPDISCYLKQGLNDGLINFIISSFHVGSQDGSGSYPNWIMKENSLVFFELAEAAGLEMAVKVVQPSETEGDVTGDGTVGIADLLDVISTWGRCPCCRSDINGDGSVDISELLNVISNWGD
;
A
#
# COMPACT_ATOMS: atom_id res chain seq x y z
N MET A 1 -23.23 -17.91 -9.73
CA MET A 1 -22.62 -18.33 -11.02
C MET A 1 -22.89 -17.25 -12.06
N ARG A 2 -22.01 -16.26 -12.07
CA ARG A 2 -21.58 -15.39 -13.18
C ARG A 2 -20.46 -14.55 -12.57
N TYR A 3 -19.24 -15.08 -12.64
CA TYR A 3 -18.03 -14.30 -12.41
C TYR A 3 -17.96 -13.32 -13.58
N ILE A 4 -18.06 -12.03 -13.31
CA ILE A 4 -17.81 -11.01 -14.33
C ILE A 4 -16.29 -10.96 -14.46
N THR A 5 -15.77 -11.67 -15.46
CA THR A 5 -14.37 -11.57 -15.84
C THR A 5 -14.12 -10.14 -16.35
N ALA A 6 -13.36 -9.36 -15.59
CA ALA A 6 -12.76 -8.12 -16.06
C ALA A 6 -12.04 -8.42 -17.39
N THR A 7 -12.49 -7.78 -18.46
CA THR A 7 -11.91 -7.99 -19.78
C THR A 7 -10.90 -6.86 -20.00
N ALA A 8 -9.63 -7.11 -19.67
CA ALA A 8 -8.54 -6.25 -20.09
C ALA A 8 -8.46 -6.28 -21.63
N ILE A 9 -8.73 -5.14 -22.28
CA ILE A 9 -8.54 -5.01 -23.73
C ILE A 9 -7.07 -4.64 -23.97
N ALA A 10 -6.22 -5.65 -24.11
CA ALA A 10 -4.86 -5.46 -24.62
C ALA A 10 -4.87 -5.56 -26.15
N LEU A 11 -4.75 -4.41 -26.84
CA LEU A 11 -4.60 -4.37 -28.29
C LEU A 11 -3.12 -4.60 -28.65
N PHE A 12 -2.74 -5.81 -29.05
CA PHE A 12 -1.38 -6.10 -29.52
C PHE A 12 -1.21 -5.69 -30.98
N THR A 13 -0.64 -4.51 -31.22
CA THR A 13 -0.02 -4.15 -32.50
C THR A 13 1.48 -4.32 -32.41
N CYS A 14 2.01 -5.35 -33.08
CA CYS A 14 3.44 -5.58 -33.21
C CYS A 14 4.02 -4.63 -34.26
N LEU A 15 4.59 -3.51 -33.81
CA LEU A 15 5.44 -2.61 -34.59
C LEU A 15 6.76 -2.48 -33.82
N GLN A 16 7.87 -2.80 -34.49
CA GLN A 16 9.21 -2.64 -33.94
C GLN A 16 9.49 -1.15 -33.72
N GLY A 17 9.31 -0.74 -32.47
CA GLY A 17 9.47 0.60 -31.91
C GLY A 17 8.98 0.51 -30.46
N THR A 18 9.67 1.20 -29.55
CA THR A 18 9.36 1.34 -28.11
C THR A 18 7.89 1.16 -27.76
N ALA A 19 7.54 0.01 -27.20
CA ALA A 19 6.20 -0.21 -26.66
C ALA A 19 6.21 0.15 -25.17
N SER A 20 6.00 1.43 -24.87
CA SER A 20 5.41 1.78 -23.57
C SER A 20 3.90 1.66 -23.68
N GLN A 21 3.25 1.15 -22.64
CA GLN A 21 1.81 0.97 -22.59
C GLN A 21 1.25 1.62 -21.34
N GLU A 22 0.27 2.51 -21.51
CA GLU A 22 -0.55 3.00 -20.41
C GLU A 22 -1.60 1.94 -20.06
N ILE A 23 -1.66 1.55 -18.80
CA ILE A 23 -2.57 0.53 -18.26
C ILE A 23 -3.31 1.14 -17.07
N LEU A 24 -4.64 0.94 -17.06
CA LEU A 24 -5.46 1.19 -15.87
C LEU A 24 -5.67 -0.15 -15.18
N VAL A 25 -5.17 -0.26 -13.95
CA VAL A 25 -5.50 -1.34 -13.02
C VAL A 25 -6.75 -0.89 -12.27
N ASP A 26 -7.80 -1.68 -12.33
CA ASP A 26 -9.08 -1.41 -11.66
C ASP A 26 -9.58 -2.74 -11.08
N LEU A 27 -9.41 -2.88 -9.76
CA LEU A 27 -9.76 -4.06 -8.99
C LEU A 27 -10.83 -3.66 -7.98
N ASP A 28 -12.04 -4.18 -8.16
CA ASP A 28 -13.24 -3.82 -7.38
C ASP A 28 -13.42 -4.62 -6.08
N ALA A 29 -12.52 -5.58 -5.83
CA ALA A 29 -12.45 -6.37 -4.60
C ALA A 29 -11.03 -6.91 -4.40
N PRO A 30 -10.61 -7.15 -3.14
CA PRO A 30 -9.38 -7.86 -2.88
C PRO A 30 -9.56 -9.37 -3.14
N ASP A 31 -8.52 -10.02 -3.63
CA ASP A 31 -8.47 -11.48 -3.73
C ASP A 31 -8.55 -12.13 -2.35
N TYR A 32 -7.95 -11.50 -1.35
CA TYR A 32 -8.10 -11.85 0.06
C TYR A 32 -8.15 -10.60 0.94
N ASP A 33 -9.02 -10.64 1.94
CA ASP A 33 -9.05 -9.66 3.01
C ASP A 33 -9.15 -10.35 4.36
N ARG A 34 -8.71 -9.64 5.39
CA ARG A 34 -8.69 -10.21 6.73
C ARG A 34 -8.68 -9.14 7.80
N TRP A 35 -9.56 -9.33 8.77
CA TRP A 35 -9.41 -8.71 10.07
C TRP A 35 -8.23 -9.33 10.85
N MET A 36 -7.13 -8.60 10.93
CA MET A 36 -5.92 -8.97 11.66
C MET A 36 -6.05 -8.58 13.14
N TYR A 37 -6.52 -9.54 13.93
CA TYR A 37 -6.70 -9.41 15.39
C TYR A 37 -6.52 -10.78 16.05
N PRO A 38 -5.81 -10.90 17.19
CA PRO A 38 -5.46 -12.20 17.77
C PRO A 38 -6.66 -13.05 18.21
N PHE A 39 -7.82 -12.43 18.48
CA PHE A 39 -9.04 -13.14 18.85
C PHE A 39 -10.03 -13.28 17.69
N ASN A 40 -9.59 -13.03 16.44
CA ASN A 40 -10.39 -13.34 15.27
C ASN A 40 -10.49 -14.86 15.07
N GLY A 41 -11.60 -15.44 15.52
CA GLY A 41 -11.86 -16.89 15.39
C GLY A 41 -12.26 -17.35 13.99
N ASN A 42 -12.50 -16.43 13.04
CA ASN A 42 -12.96 -16.73 11.68
C ASN A 42 -12.15 -15.93 10.63
N PRO A 43 -10.83 -16.12 10.54
CA PRO A 43 -10.00 -15.40 9.56
C PRO A 43 -10.50 -15.67 8.12
N GLY A 44 -10.45 -14.65 7.27
CA GLY A 44 -10.91 -14.71 5.87
C GLY A 44 -12.40 -14.87 5.62
N THR A 45 -13.23 -14.83 6.67
CA THR A 45 -14.70 -15.01 6.51
C THR A 45 -15.52 -13.99 7.29
N ARG A 46 -14.87 -12.94 7.79
CA ARG A 46 -15.49 -11.88 8.59
C ARG A 46 -16.13 -10.88 7.63
N THR A 47 -17.39 -10.53 7.88
CA THR A 47 -18.08 -9.50 7.08
C THR A 47 -17.60 -8.07 7.38
N VAL A 48 -16.90 -7.88 8.50
CA VAL A 48 -16.34 -6.59 8.90
C VAL A 48 -14.97 -6.74 9.58
N ALA A 49 -14.08 -5.78 9.35
CA ALA A 49 -12.78 -5.66 10.00
C ALA A 49 -12.68 -4.35 10.80
N PRO A 50 -12.82 -4.40 12.14
CA PRO A 50 -12.54 -3.25 12.99
C PRO A 50 -11.06 -2.86 13.03
N THR A 51 -10.76 -1.56 13.03
CA THR A 51 -9.40 -1.04 13.29
C THR A 51 -9.37 -0.16 14.51
N PHE A 52 -8.43 -0.39 15.42
CA PHE A 52 -8.35 0.31 16.70
C PHE A 52 -6.98 0.12 17.34
N CYS A 53 -6.68 0.93 18.35
CA CYS A 53 -5.47 0.82 19.15
C CYS A 53 -5.66 0.13 20.50
N ALA A 54 -4.56 -0.42 21.00
CA ALA A 54 -4.39 -0.95 22.35
C ALA A 54 -3.20 -0.28 23.05
N PHE A 55 -2.98 1.01 22.80
CA PHE A 55 -1.89 1.76 23.44
C PHE A 55 -1.96 1.66 24.98
N GLY A 56 -0.82 1.42 25.62
CA GLY A 56 -0.71 1.21 27.06
C GLY A 56 -0.92 -0.25 27.52
N TYR A 57 -1.21 -1.19 26.62
CA TYR A 57 -1.29 -2.62 26.92
C TYR A 57 -0.07 -3.37 26.36
N GLU A 58 0.81 -3.86 27.24
CA GLU A 58 2.08 -4.50 26.84
C GLU A 58 1.94 -5.87 26.13
N ILE A 59 0.73 -6.43 26.05
CA ILE A 59 0.47 -7.75 25.47
C ILE A 59 -0.08 -7.70 24.03
N PHE A 60 -0.28 -6.51 23.48
CA PHE A 60 -0.80 -6.27 22.13
C PHE A 60 0.09 -5.27 21.41
N ASP A 61 0.11 -5.34 20.07
CA ASP A 61 0.61 -4.21 19.28
C ASP A 61 -0.27 -2.97 19.53
N GLU A 62 0.35 -1.78 19.49
CA GLU A 62 -0.40 -0.54 19.69
C GLU A 62 -1.45 -0.33 18.61
N ARG A 63 -1.10 -0.58 17.34
CA ARG A 63 -2.05 -0.70 16.22
C ARG A 63 -2.61 -2.12 16.19
N ASP A 64 -3.47 -2.44 17.15
CA ASP A 64 -3.91 -3.81 17.41
C ASP A 64 -4.82 -4.37 16.30
N GLY A 65 -5.99 -3.75 16.12
CA GLY A 65 -6.94 -4.13 15.07
C GLY A 65 -6.54 -3.54 13.72
N GLN A 66 -6.33 -4.41 12.72
CA GLN A 66 -5.91 -4.04 11.36
C GLN A 66 -6.78 -4.74 10.31
N ALA A 67 -6.97 -4.13 9.15
CA ALA A 67 -7.57 -4.79 7.99
C ALA A 67 -6.49 -5.02 6.93
N LEU A 68 -6.15 -6.28 6.68
CA LEU A 68 -5.24 -6.70 5.60
C LEU A 68 -6.04 -6.87 4.32
N LEU A 69 -5.50 -6.37 3.21
CA LEU A 69 -6.07 -6.42 1.88
C LEU A 69 -4.99 -6.90 0.90
N GLY A 70 -5.30 -7.89 0.06
CA GLY A 70 -4.39 -8.42 -0.97
C GLY A 70 -5.05 -8.43 -2.34
N PHE A 71 -4.32 -7.94 -3.34
CA PHE A 71 -4.81 -7.75 -4.71
C PHE A 71 -3.86 -8.42 -5.71
N HIS A 72 -4.34 -9.41 -6.45
CA HIS A 72 -3.64 -9.97 -7.60
C HIS A 72 -3.69 -8.98 -8.76
N THR A 73 -2.53 -8.70 -9.34
CA THR A 73 -2.37 -7.73 -10.43
C THR A 73 -1.95 -8.38 -11.75
N ASP A 74 -1.68 -9.69 -11.74
CA ASP A 74 -1.19 -10.47 -12.89
C ASP A 74 -2.18 -10.57 -14.05
N SER A 75 -3.47 -10.37 -13.77
CA SER A 75 -4.51 -10.28 -14.81
C SER A 75 -4.61 -8.90 -15.47
N SER A 76 -4.08 -7.85 -14.83
CA SER A 76 -4.18 -6.46 -15.27
C SER A 76 -2.89 -5.95 -15.91
N VAL A 77 -1.73 -6.35 -15.38
CA VAL A 77 -0.40 -5.98 -15.88
C VAL A 77 0.45 -7.22 -16.15
N GLN A 78 1.36 -7.13 -17.11
CA GLN A 78 2.37 -8.17 -17.30
C GLN A 78 3.33 -8.17 -16.11
N ILE A 79 3.51 -9.32 -15.46
CA ILE A 79 4.43 -9.51 -14.32
C ILE A 79 5.85 -9.87 -14.77
N GLY A 80 6.82 -9.81 -13.86
CA GLY A 80 8.17 -10.33 -14.06
C GLY A 80 9.05 -9.52 -15.02
N LEU A 81 8.69 -8.28 -15.33
CA LEU A 81 9.46 -7.37 -16.19
C LEU A 81 10.62 -6.66 -15.46
N GLY A 82 10.75 -6.85 -14.15
CA GLY A 82 11.57 -6.04 -13.25
C GLY A 82 10.81 -4.80 -12.76
N SER A 83 10.96 -4.42 -11.49
CA SER A 83 10.23 -3.30 -10.88
C SER A 83 10.48 -1.96 -11.59
N SER A 84 11.65 -1.77 -12.21
CA SER A 84 11.95 -0.58 -12.99
C SER A 84 11.13 -0.45 -14.28
N SER A 85 10.47 -1.51 -14.74
CA SER A 85 9.59 -1.50 -15.91
C SER A 85 8.22 -0.86 -15.65
N TYR A 86 7.90 -0.52 -14.41
CA TYR A 86 6.61 0.07 -14.03
C TYR A 86 6.82 1.52 -13.56
N GLU A 87 6.08 2.44 -14.16
CA GLU A 87 6.00 3.85 -13.76
C GLU A 87 4.58 4.11 -13.24
N ILE A 88 4.45 4.30 -11.93
CA ILE A 88 3.17 4.53 -11.27
C ILE A 88 2.82 6.01 -11.37
N GLN A 89 1.73 6.34 -12.06
CA GLN A 89 1.27 7.71 -12.24
C GLN A 89 0.28 8.12 -11.16
N SER A 90 -0.57 7.19 -10.73
CA SER A 90 -1.47 7.32 -9.59
C SER A 90 -1.79 5.95 -9.01
N ALA A 91 -2.13 5.92 -7.73
CA ALA A 91 -2.66 4.74 -7.07
C ALA A 91 -3.62 5.16 -5.97
N THR A 92 -4.81 4.59 -5.98
CA THR A 92 -5.86 4.84 -4.99
C THR A 92 -6.36 3.52 -4.43
N LEU A 93 -6.38 3.42 -3.11
CA LEU A 93 -7.07 2.37 -2.38
C LEU A 93 -8.39 2.91 -1.83
N THR A 94 -9.48 2.15 -1.91
CA THR A 94 -10.78 2.51 -1.32
C THR A 94 -11.26 1.43 -0.36
N ILE A 95 -12.08 1.82 0.62
CA ILE A 95 -12.81 0.90 1.49
C ILE A 95 -14.01 1.59 2.14
N MET A 96 -15.13 0.88 2.30
CA MET A 96 -16.33 1.46 2.90
C MET A 96 -16.41 1.17 4.42
N ILE A 97 -16.97 2.13 5.17
CA ILE A 97 -17.25 1.98 6.61
C ILE A 97 -18.65 1.37 6.84
N ASP A 98 -18.76 0.44 7.79
CA ASP A 98 -20.01 -0.27 8.16
C ASP A 98 -20.70 0.32 9.41
N ASN A 99 -20.15 1.37 10.02
CA ASN A 99 -20.71 1.92 11.26
C ASN A 99 -20.71 3.44 11.33
N THR A 100 -21.56 3.96 12.21
CA THR A 100 -21.58 5.37 12.63
C THR A 100 -20.73 5.61 13.87
N GLY A 101 -20.53 6.89 14.23
CA GLY A 101 -19.98 7.28 15.53
C GLY A 101 -18.46 7.47 15.54
N VAL A 102 -17.82 7.35 14.37
CA VAL A 102 -16.42 7.69 14.13
C VAL A 102 -16.34 9.15 13.73
N ILE A 103 -15.44 9.89 14.37
CA ILE A 103 -15.18 11.29 14.03
C ILE A 103 -14.14 11.31 12.92
N TYR A 104 -14.43 12.03 11.85
CA TYR A 104 -13.53 12.18 10.73
C TYR A 104 -12.35 13.07 11.12
N ASP A 105 -11.16 12.61 10.78
CA ASP A 105 -9.91 13.35 10.91
C ASP A 105 -9.09 13.07 9.63
N ASP A 106 -8.76 14.15 8.93
CA ASP A 106 -8.08 14.17 7.64
C ASP A 106 -6.56 14.29 7.76
N SER A 107 -6.02 14.31 8.99
CA SER A 107 -4.60 14.52 9.23
C SER A 107 -4.02 13.51 10.24
N PRO A 108 -2.81 12.97 10.01
CA PRO A 108 -2.14 12.17 11.03
C PRO A 108 -1.70 13.01 12.23
N ASP A 109 -2.19 12.64 13.40
CA ASP A 109 -1.71 13.24 14.64
C ASP A 109 -0.24 12.89 14.89
N PRO A 110 0.53 13.82 15.50
CA PRO A 110 1.83 13.49 16.05
C PRO A 110 1.69 12.37 17.09
N TRP A 111 2.58 11.37 17.04
CA TRP A 111 2.62 10.27 17.99
C TRP A 111 2.73 10.75 19.45
N GLU A 112 3.32 11.92 19.67
CA GLU A 112 3.45 12.53 20.98
C GLU A 112 2.09 12.86 21.62
N THR A 113 1.02 13.02 20.85
CA THR A 113 -0.33 13.30 21.38
C THR A 113 -0.92 12.12 22.17
N PHE A 114 -0.34 10.92 22.05
CA PHE A 114 -0.77 9.72 22.76
C PHE A 114 -0.08 9.51 24.12
N VAL A 115 1.04 10.20 24.38
CA VAL A 115 1.79 10.01 25.62
C VAL A 115 1.33 10.98 26.73
N GLU A 116 1.33 10.53 27.99
CA GLU A 116 0.74 11.27 29.12
C GLU A 116 1.32 12.68 29.32
N GLU A 117 2.61 12.88 29.05
CA GLU A 117 3.31 14.18 29.13
C GLU A 117 3.47 14.86 27.76
N GLY A 118 2.71 14.42 26.76
CA GLY A 118 2.73 14.93 25.40
C GLY A 118 1.97 16.24 25.19
N PRO A 119 2.07 16.86 24.01
CA PRO A 119 1.21 17.96 23.61
C PRO A 119 -0.26 17.51 23.57
N ALA A 120 -1.17 18.47 23.70
CA ALA A 120 -2.58 18.21 23.44
C ALA A 120 -2.79 17.92 21.95
N ASP A 121 -3.85 17.17 21.67
CA ASP A 121 -4.36 16.97 20.32
C ASP A 121 -5.01 18.27 19.83
N ASP A 122 -4.61 18.75 18.66
CA ASP A 122 -5.02 20.07 18.15
C ASP A 122 -6.35 20.02 17.38
N ASP A 123 -6.73 18.84 16.88
CA ASP A 123 -8.02 18.58 16.23
C ASP A 123 -8.75 17.40 16.90
N GLN A 124 -9.89 17.02 16.32
CA GLN A 124 -10.79 16.04 16.91
C GLN A 124 -10.88 14.81 16.02
N GLY A 125 -10.67 13.64 16.59
CA GLY A 125 -10.79 12.37 15.89
C GLY A 125 -9.49 11.61 16.00
N ARG A 126 -9.30 10.64 15.09
CA ARG A 126 -8.01 10.03 14.76
C ARG A 126 -8.04 9.63 13.31
N SER A 127 -7.01 9.96 12.54
CA SER A 127 -6.99 9.55 11.15
C SER A 127 -6.85 8.03 10.98
N VAL A 128 -7.36 7.58 9.84
CA VAL A 128 -7.16 6.24 9.33
C VAL A 128 -6.06 6.30 8.28
N ILE A 129 -5.15 5.35 8.29
CA ILE A 129 -4.04 5.29 7.34
C ILE A 129 -4.05 3.98 6.55
N ALA A 130 -3.58 4.07 5.31
CA ALA A 130 -3.13 2.94 4.51
C ALA A 130 -1.61 2.81 4.62
N SER A 131 -1.11 1.57 4.62
CA SER A 131 0.31 1.27 4.71
C SER A 131 0.63 0.04 3.87
N GLY A 132 1.88 -0.06 3.42
CA GLY A 132 2.39 -1.32 2.87
C GLY A 132 2.40 -2.42 3.94
N VAL A 133 2.55 -3.65 3.48
CA VAL A 133 2.61 -4.83 4.36
C VAL A 133 3.96 -5.51 4.21
N ASN A 134 4.51 -5.91 5.35
CA ASN A 134 5.59 -6.88 5.38
C ASN A 134 5.18 -8.08 6.25
N PHE A 135 5.88 -9.19 6.04
CA PHE A 135 5.58 -10.47 6.64
C PHE A 135 6.78 -10.99 7.42
N ARG A 136 6.53 -11.81 8.43
CA ARG A 136 7.56 -12.42 9.27
C ARG A 136 7.29 -13.90 9.49
N GLY A 137 8.33 -14.61 9.94
CA GLY A 137 8.32 -16.06 10.07
C GLY A 137 8.57 -16.73 8.73
N GLU A 138 7.70 -17.66 8.36
CA GLU A 138 7.76 -18.38 7.07
C GLU A 138 6.78 -17.79 6.04
N PHE A 139 6.16 -16.66 6.37
CA PHE A 139 5.14 -16.03 5.53
C PHE A 139 5.73 -14.93 4.64
N ASP A 140 5.11 -14.80 3.48
CA ASP A 140 5.18 -13.71 2.52
C ASP A 140 3.75 -13.40 2.03
N GLY A 141 3.60 -12.47 1.08
CA GLY A 141 2.28 -12.12 0.54
C GLY A 141 1.52 -13.33 -0.03
N TRP A 142 2.22 -14.19 -0.76
CA TRP A 142 1.61 -15.35 -1.44
C TRP A 142 1.26 -16.50 -0.50
N SER A 143 2.03 -16.69 0.57
CA SER A 143 1.85 -17.77 1.53
C SER A 143 1.01 -17.40 2.74
N PHE A 144 0.81 -16.11 3.02
CA PHE A 144 -0.02 -15.66 4.13
C PHE A 144 -1.52 -15.72 3.82
N GLY A 145 -1.96 -15.13 2.70
CA GLY A 145 -3.36 -15.07 2.28
C GLY A 145 -4.32 -14.59 3.39
N GLU A 146 -5.50 -15.23 3.47
CA GLU A 146 -6.51 -14.92 4.50
C GLU A 146 -6.49 -15.88 5.70
N ASP A 147 -5.79 -17.01 5.62
CA ASP A 147 -5.79 -18.09 6.63
C ASP A 147 -4.45 -18.27 7.37
N GLY A 148 -3.42 -17.50 7.01
CA GLY A 148 -2.12 -17.50 7.69
C GLY A 148 -2.22 -17.36 9.21
N ALA A 149 -1.28 -17.94 9.96
CA ALA A 149 -1.32 -17.82 11.42
C ALA A 149 -1.15 -16.34 11.83
N PHE A 150 -1.96 -15.83 12.76
CA PHE A 150 -1.81 -14.44 13.24
C PHE A 150 -0.40 -14.16 13.81
N GLY A 151 0.17 -15.13 14.53
CA GLY A 151 1.39 -14.97 15.31
C GLY A 151 1.12 -15.27 16.80
N SER A 152 2.14 -15.08 17.64
CA SER A 152 1.95 -15.15 19.09
C SER A 152 1.25 -13.89 19.61
N LEU A 153 0.61 -13.96 20.78
CA LEU A 153 0.22 -12.77 21.52
C LEU A 153 1.47 -12.02 22.00
N GLY A 154 1.54 -10.72 21.74
CA GLY A 154 2.63 -9.84 22.14
C GLY A 154 2.81 -8.65 21.19
N THR A 155 3.80 -7.80 21.50
CA THR A 155 4.22 -6.67 20.68
C THR A 155 5.27 -7.09 19.65
N GLY A 156 5.13 -6.63 18.41
CA GLY A 156 6.09 -6.82 17.32
C GLY A 156 6.20 -8.26 16.82
N VAL A 157 5.18 -9.09 17.04
CA VAL A 157 5.23 -10.54 16.76
C VAL A 157 4.19 -11.05 15.75
N ARG A 158 3.23 -10.22 15.31
CA ARG A 158 2.22 -10.62 14.31
C ARG A 158 2.84 -10.94 12.94
N ASN A 159 2.36 -11.96 12.24
CA ASN A 159 3.01 -12.44 11.02
C ASN A 159 2.82 -11.53 9.80
N ALA A 160 1.76 -10.73 9.75
CA ALA A 160 1.57 -9.66 8.77
C ALA A 160 1.41 -8.34 9.52
N TYR A 161 2.19 -7.33 9.16
CA TYR A 161 2.26 -6.07 9.89
C TYR A 161 2.43 -4.88 8.95
N PRO A 162 1.88 -3.70 9.31
CA PRO A 162 2.00 -2.50 8.53
C PRO A 162 3.43 -1.98 8.58
N ILE A 163 3.88 -1.44 7.46
CA ILE A 163 5.19 -0.83 7.34
C ILE A 163 5.13 0.59 6.80
N ASP A 164 6.18 1.34 7.10
CA ASP A 164 6.58 2.54 6.37
C ASP A 164 8.05 2.47 6.00
N PHE A 165 8.55 3.58 5.47
CA PHE A 165 9.96 3.81 5.17
C PHE A 165 10.48 5.01 5.95
N ASP A 166 11.67 4.88 6.55
CA ASP A 166 12.34 6.01 7.19
C ASP A 166 13.00 6.96 6.15
N SER A 167 13.65 8.02 6.61
CA SER A 167 14.30 8.99 5.71
C SER A 167 15.45 8.43 4.87
N ASN A 168 15.95 7.23 5.19
CA ASN A 168 16.95 6.49 4.42
C ASN A 168 16.31 5.35 3.62
N GLY A 169 14.98 5.31 3.59
CA GLY A 169 14.10 4.26 3.07
C GLY A 169 14.34 2.87 3.63
N ALA A 170 14.79 2.77 4.88
CA ALA A 170 14.74 1.51 5.60
C ALA A 170 13.29 1.21 5.99
N VAL A 171 12.86 -0.02 5.74
CA VAL A 171 11.53 -0.51 6.15
C VAL A 171 11.42 -0.50 7.68
N ARG A 172 10.36 0.09 8.23
CA ARG A 172 10.03 0.00 9.67
C ARG A 172 8.68 -0.64 9.88
N ASP A 173 8.57 -1.44 10.94
CA ASP A 173 7.29 -1.91 11.46
C ASP A 173 6.62 -0.77 12.25
N ILE A 174 5.45 -0.31 11.80
CA ILE A 174 4.75 0.81 12.44
C ILE A 174 3.69 0.37 13.45
N SER A 175 3.63 -0.93 13.79
CA SER A 175 2.64 -1.48 14.71
C SER A 175 2.71 -0.86 16.11
N ASN A 176 3.89 -0.39 16.53
CA ASN A 176 4.15 0.14 17.88
C ASN A 176 4.85 1.51 17.83
N ASN A 177 4.49 2.36 16.87
CA ASN A 177 5.21 3.61 16.62
C ASN A 177 5.14 4.61 17.78
N VAL A 178 4.08 4.60 18.60
CA VAL A 178 3.94 5.53 19.72
C VAL A 178 4.93 5.16 20.83
N GLY A 179 4.94 3.89 21.25
CA GLY A 179 5.86 3.39 22.27
C GLY A 179 7.32 3.37 21.82
N GLN A 180 7.56 3.28 20.50
CA GLN A 180 8.89 3.42 19.91
C GLN A 180 9.30 4.88 19.64
N GLY A 181 8.39 5.83 19.80
CA GLY A 181 8.67 7.25 19.74
C GLY A 181 8.99 7.79 18.34
N PHE A 182 8.19 7.41 17.35
CA PHE A 182 8.34 7.95 16.00
C PHE A 182 7.02 8.17 15.27
N GLN A 183 7.04 9.16 14.37
CA GLN A 183 5.93 9.42 13.44
C GLN A 183 6.04 8.50 12.21
N PRO A 184 4.98 7.75 11.87
CA PRO A 184 4.93 6.99 10.64
C PRO A 184 4.81 7.88 9.40
N ASN A 185 5.37 7.43 8.28
CA ASN A 185 5.11 7.94 6.94
C ASN A 185 4.08 7.03 6.24
N PRO A 186 2.76 7.23 6.44
CA PRO A 186 1.75 6.34 5.86
C PRO A 186 1.76 6.44 4.33
N PHE A 187 1.32 5.38 3.65
CA PHE A 187 1.24 5.40 2.19
C PHE A 187 0.13 6.34 1.73
N GLY A 188 -0.97 6.41 2.49
CA GLY A 188 -2.06 7.33 2.27
C GLY A 188 -2.85 7.56 3.54
N VAL A 189 -3.55 8.70 3.61
CA VAL A 189 -4.44 9.07 4.71
C VAL A 189 -5.88 9.04 4.19
N GLY A 190 -6.79 8.50 5.00
CA GLY A 190 -8.17 8.29 4.61
C GLY A 190 -8.92 9.60 4.38
N ASN A 191 -9.51 9.75 3.20
CA ASN A 191 -10.39 10.86 2.85
C ASN A 191 -11.84 10.39 2.81
N ALA A 192 -12.69 11.02 3.63
CA ALA A 192 -14.14 10.85 3.58
C ALA A 192 -14.74 12.02 2.77
N GLU A 193 -14.97 11.82 1.47
CA GLU A 193 -15.39 12.92 0.59
C GLU A 193 -16.68 13.57 1.08
N GLY A 194 -16.67 14.91 1.18
CA GLY A 194 -17.83 15.69 1.61
C GLY A 194 -18.09 15.68 3.13
N VAL A 195 -17.25 15.03 3.94
CA VAL A 195 -17.27 15.11 5.40
C VAL A 195 -16.22 16.12 5.86
N ALA A 196 -16.59 17.05 6.74
CA ALA A 196 -15.62 17.98 7.31
C ALA A 196 -14.87 17.32 8.48
N SER A 197 -13.58 17.61 8.62
CA SER A 197 -12.80 17.17 9.79
C SER A 197 -13.47 17.63 11.10
N GLY A 198 -13.57 16.73 12.07
CA GLY A 198 -14.34 16.88 13.31
C GLY A 198 -15.82 16.45 13.25
N ASP A 199 -16.40 16.25 12.06
CA ASP A 199 -17.77 15.71 11.92
C ASP A 199 -17.80 14.18 12.02
N LEU A 200 -18.97 13.62 12.28
CA LEU A 200 -19.15 12.16 12.23
C LEU A 200 -19.16 11.66 10.78
N ILE A 201 -18.39 10.60 10.51
CA ILE A 201 -18.45 9.88 9.23
C ILE A 201 -19.82 9.20 9.13
N PRO A 202 -20.61 9.46 8.07
CA PRO A 202 -21.83 8.70 7.80
C PRO A 202 -21.54 7.21 7.56
N GLU A 203 -22.44 6.33 8.00
CA GLU A 203 -22.37 4.90 7.67
C GLU A 203 -22.41 4.69 6.15
N TYR A 204 -21.66 3.71 5.65
CA TYR A 204 -21.50 3.43 4.22
C TYR A 204 -20.85 4.58 3.43
N THR A 205 -20.08 5.44 4.09
CA THR A 205 -19.16 6.33 3.40
C THR A 205 -17.98 5.54 2.85
N GLU A 206 -17.62 5.78 1.59
CA GLU A 206 -16.34 5.32 1.03
C GLU A 206 -15.21 6.18 1.57
N ILE A 207 -14.15 5.53 2.06
CA ILE A 207 -12.90 6.17 2.44
C ILE A 207 -11.88 5.94 1.33
N ARG A 208 -11.36 7.03 0.77
CA ARG A 208 -10.36 7.04 -0.31
C ARG A 208 -8.97 7.33 0.24
N PHE A 209 -7.99 6.50 -0.12
CA PHE A 209 -6.58 6.72 0.20
C PHE A 209 -5.82 6.96 -1.09
N GLU A 210 -5.41 8.21 -1.32
CA GLU A 210 -4.43 8.53 -2.34
C GLU A 210 -3.06 8.07 -1.85
N LEU A 211 -2.45 7.11 -2.56
CA LEU A 211 -1.15 6.60 -2.19
C LEU A 211 -0.06 7.56 -2.70
N ASP A 212 0.94 7.87 -1.87
CA ASP A 212 2.03 8.78 -2.24
C ASP A 212 3.01 8.12 -3.22
N VAL A 213 2.65 8.13 -4.49
CA VAL A 213 3.48 7.59 -5.59
C VAL A 213 4.71 8.45 -5.89
N LEU A 214 4.83 9.63 -5.30
CA LEU A 214 5.97 10.53 -5.45
C LEU A 214 7.08 10.22 -4.43
N ASP A 215 6.73 9.59 -3.30
CA ASP A 215 7.71 8.99 -2.41
C ASP A 215 8.38 7.80 -3.12
N PRO A 216 9.72 7.80 -3.27
CA PRO A 216 10.42 6.80 -4.07
C PRO A 216 10.33 5.38 -3.47
N ASP A 217 10.25 5.25 -2.15
CA ASP A 217 10.21 3.96 -1.47
C ASP A 217 8.80 3.36 -1.53
N ILE A 218 7.76 4.19 -1.38
CA ILE A 218 6.37 3.78 -1.62
C ILE A 218 6.17 3.39 -3.09
N SER A 219 6.68 4.20 -4.02
CA SER A 219 6.63 3.89 -5.45
C SER A 219 7.34 2.55 -5.75
N CYS A 220 8.52 2.30 -5.18
CA CYS A 220 9.24 1.03 -5.32
C CYS A 220 8.44 -0.16 -4.76
N TYR A 221 7.76 0.00 -3.61
CA TYR A 221 6.87 -1.03 -3.07
C TYR A 221 5.77 -1.41 -4.07
N LEU A 222 5.08 -0.41 -4.64
CA LEU A 222 4.01 -0.63 -5.63
C LEU A 222 4.54 -1.31 -6.90
N LYS A 223 5.69 -0.86 -7.41
CA LYS A 223 6.35 -1.46 -8.58
C LYS A 223 6.78 -2.91 -8.34
N GLN A 224 7.30 -3.21 -7.15
CA GLN A 224 7.65 -4.59 -6.77
C GLN A 224 6.39 -5.45 -6.73
N GLY A 225 5.30 -4.95 -6.17
CA GLY A 225 4.04 -5.68 -6.13
C GLY A 225 3.44 -5.93 -7.53
N LEU A 226 3.50 -4.98 -8.46
CA LEU A 226 3.10 -5.19 -9.86
C LEU A 226 4.02 -6.20 -10.57
N ASN A 227 5.33 -6.14 -10.30
CA ASN A 227 6.28 -7.09 -10.85
C ASN A 227 6.06 -8.51 -10.33
N ASP A 228 5.70 -8.64 -9.06
CA ASP A 228 5.40 -9.91 -8.39
C ASP A 228 4.02 -10.46 -8.77
N GLY A 229 3.07 -9.57 -9.10
CA GLY A 229 1.68 -9.91 -9.40
C GLY A 229 0.75 -9.85 -8.19
N LEU A 230 1.23 -9.35 -7.04
CA LEU A 230 0.47 -9.24 -5.80
C LEU A 230 0.88 -7.98 -5.03
N ILE A 231 -0.11 -7.17 -4.65
CA ILE A 231 0.11 -6.01 -3.78
C ILE A 231 -0.73 -6.17 -2.51
N ASN A 232 -0.11 -5.88 -1.36
CA ASN A 232 -0.75 -5.96 -0.06
C ASN A 232 -0.84 -4.58 0.59
N PHE A 233 -1.94 -4.32 1.29
CA PHE A 233 -2.12 -3.13 2.10
C PHE A 233 -2.69 -3.48 3.47
N ILE A 234 -2.32 -2.69 4.47
CA ILE A 234 -3.00 -2.69 5.76
C ILE A 234 -3.65 -1.34 5.99
N ILE A 235 -4.95 -1.37 6.30
CA ILE A 235 -5.67 -0.25 6.88
C ILE A 235 -5.57 -0.36 8.40
N SER A 236 -5.18 0.74 9.06
CA SER A 236 -5.09 0.81 10.52
C SER A 236 -5.42 2.20 11.02
N SER A 237 -5.77 2.31 12.31
CA SER A 237 -6.03 3.60 12.95
C SER A 237 -5.69 3.55 14.44
N PHE A 238 -5.64 4.73 15.06
CA PHE A 238 -5.36 4.87 16.49
C PHE A 238 -6.60 5.15 17.35
N HIS A 239 -7.80 4.93 16.81
CA HIS A 239 -9.03 5.01 17.59
C HIS A 239 -8.98 4.05 18.79
N VAL A 240 -9.29 4.55 19.99
CA VAL A 240 -9.22 3.73 21.21
C VAL A 240 -10.28 2.63 21.16
N GLY A 241 -9.82 1.37 21.19
CA GLY A 241 -10.68 0.21 21.38
C GLY A 241 -10.82 -0.18 22.85
N SER A 242 -11.86 -0.92 23.20
CA SER A 242 -11.94 -1.64 24.47
C SER A 242 -12.31 -3.10 24.28
N GLN A 243 -11.89 -3.96 25.23
CA GLN A 243 -12.03 -5.41 25.13
C GLN A 243 -13.49 -5.91 25.12
N ASP A 244 -14.43 -5.12 25.62
CA ASP A 244 -15.86 -5.41 25.54
C ASP A 244 -16.48 -5.05 24.17
N GLY A 245 -15.65 -4.60 23.21
CA GLY A 245 -16.09 -4.15 21.89
C GLY A 245 -16.79 -2.80 21.93
N SER A 246 -16.65 -2.05 23.03
CA SER A 246 -17.11 -0.67 23.11
C SER A 246 -16.04 0.27 22.53
N GLY A 247 -16.47 1.39 21.95
CA GLY A 247 -15.57 2.35 21.32
C GLY A 247 -16.15 2.96 20.06
N SER A 248 -15.64 4.13 19.71
CA SER A 248 -15.93 4.84 18.47
C SER A 248 -14.76 4.63 17.52
N TYR A 249 -14.67 3.43 16.94
CA TYR A 249 -13.64 3.07 15.98
C TYR A 249 -14.23 2.55 14.67
N PRO A 250 -13.52 2.65 13.53
CA PRO A 250 -14.01 2.20 12.24
C PRO A 250 -14.18 0.68 12.17
N ASN A 251 -15.31 0.25 11.59
CA ASN A 251 -15.53 -1.10 11.08
C ASN A 251 -15.56 -1.06 9.56
N TRP A 252 -14.68 -1.81 8.90
CA TRP A 252 -14.58 -1.81 7.45
C TRP A 252 -15.41 -2.93 6.83
N ILE A 253 -16.09 -2.65 5.72
CA ILE A 253 -16.83 -3.65 4.93
C ILE A 253 -15.82 -4.57 4.23
N MET A 254 -15.90 -5.87 4.51
CA MET A 254 -15.08 -6.91 3.87
C MET A 254 -15.85 -7.57 2.73
N LYS A 255 -15.15 -8.28 1.83
CA LYS A 255 -15.73 -8.93 0.64
C LYS A 255 -16.81 -9.95 0.97
N GLU A 256 -16.81 -10.55 2.17
CA GLU A 256 -17.89 -11.46 2.62
C GLU A 256 -19.17 -10.75 3.07
N ASN A 257 -19.17 -9.43 3.21
CA ASN A 257 -20.34 -8.70 3.68
C ASN A 257 -21.52 -8.90 2.72
N SER A 258 -22.70 -9.21 3.28
CA SER A 258 -23.89 -9.43 2.46
C SER A 258 -24.28 -8.21 1.62
N LEU A 259 -23.94 -6.99 2.06
CA LEU A 259 -24.18 -5.77 1.28
C LEU A 259 -23.38 -5.76 -0.01
N VAL A 260 -22.14 -6.28 -0.01
CA VAL A 260 -21.32 -6.47 -1.22
C VAL A 260 -22.00 -7.49 -2.13
N PHE A 261 -22.45 -8.63 -1.59
CA PHE A 261 -23.15 -9.65 -2.38
C PHE A 261 -24.44 -9.15 -3.04
N PHE A 262 -25.14 -8.22 -2.41
CA PHE A 262 -26.37 -7.61 -2.95
C PHE A 262 -26.12 -6.32 -3.73
N GLU A 263 -24.86 -5.93 -3.98
CA GLU A 263 -24.47 -4.71 -4.70
C GLU A 263 -25.06 -3.44 -4.03
N LEU A 264 -25.09 -3.42 -2.70
CA LEU A 264 -25.54 -2.30 -1.86
C LEU A 264 -24.39 -1.58 -1.14
N ALA A 265 -23.20 -2.17 -1.18
CA ALA A 265 -21.93 -1.60 -0.74
C ALA A 265 -20.81 -2.22 -1.57
N GLU A 266 -19.63 -1.63 -1.51
CA GLU A 266 -18.44 -2.07 -2.22
C GLU A 266 -17.42 -2.61 -1.21
N ALA A 267 -16.68 -3.64 -1.63
CA ALA A 267 -15.52 -4.11 -0.87
C ALA A 267 -14.36 -3.12 -1.05
N ALA A 268 -13.17 -3.43 -0.50
CA ALA A 268 -12.01 -2.60 -0.78
C ALA A 268 -11.62 -2.67 -2.27
N GLY A 269 -11.31 -1.52 -2.88
CA GLY A 269 -10.91 -1.42 -4.28
C GLY A 269 -9.48 -0.88 -4.44
N LEU A 270 -8.82 -1.23 -5.55
CA LEU A 270 -7.52 -0.68 -5.94
C LEU A 270 -7.57 -0.19 -7.38
N GLU A 271 -7.39 1.11 -7.56
CA GLU A 271 -7.25 1.76 -8.87
C GLU A 271 -5.81 2.27 -9.04
N MET A 272 -5.17 1.99 -10.17
CA MET A 272 -3.84 2.52 -10.49
C MET A 272 -3.74 2.91 -11.96
N ALA A 273 -3.10 4.04 -12.25
CA ALA A 273 -2.63 4.39 -13.59
C ALA A 273 -1.14 4.06 -13.68
N VAL A 274 -0.78 3.14 -14.59
CA VAL A 274 0.57 2.60 -14.70
C VAL A 274 1.05 2.67 -16.14
N LYS A 275 2.20 3.27 -16.36
CA LYS A 275 2.93 3.14 -17.62
C LYS A 275 3.93 2.01 -17.51
N VAL A 276 3.76 0.98 -18.34
CA VAL A 276 4.67 -0.15 -18.45
C VAL A 276 5.64 0.11 -19.59
N VAL A 277 6.94 0.08 -19.29
CA VAL A 277 8.03 0.22 -20.27
C VAL A 277 8.78 -1.10 -20.31
N GLN A 278 8.84 -1.73 -21.48
CA GLN A 278 9.56 -2.99 -21.63
C GLN A 278 11.04 -2.83 -21.25
N PRO A 279 11.64 -3.81 -20.55
CA PRO A 279 13.06 -3.78 -20.24
C PRO A 279 13.88 -3.85 -21.53
N SER A 280 14.95 -3.07 -21.62
CA SER A 280 15.90 -3.18 -22.72
C SER A 280 16.79 -4.41 -22.56
N GLU A 281 17.16 -5.04 -23.67
CA GLU A 281 18.22 -6.06 -23.67
C GLU A 281 19.62 -5.41 -23.71
N THR A 282 19.70 -4.10 -23.95
CA THR A 282 20.95 -3.35 -24.00
C THR A 282 21.22 -2.70 -22.64
N GLU A 283 22.35 -3.04 -22.04
CA GLU A 283 22.77 -2.43 -20.77
C GLU A 283 23.06 -0.94 -20.96
N GLY A 284 22.53 -0.09 -20.07
CA GLY A 284 22.64 1.37 -20.18
C GLY A 284 21.54 2.04 -21.00
N ASP A 285 20.67 1.29 -21.69
CA ASP A 285 19.45 1.82 -22.32
C ASP A 285 18.34 1.94 -21.27
N VAL A 286 18.42 3.01 -20.48
CA VAL A 286 17.45 3.28 -19.40
C VAL A 286 16.12 3.78 -19.96
N THR A 287 16.09 4.34 -21.17
CA THR A 287 14.83 4.76 -21.80
C THR A 287 14.04 3.60 -22.39
N GLY A 288 14.71 2.48 -22.66
CA GLY A 288 14.15 1.31 -23.32
C GLY A 288 13.97 1.50 -24.82
N ASP A 289 14.69 2.44 -25.44
CA ASP A 289 14.53 2.79 -26.86
C ASP A 289 15.31 1.95 -27.86
N GLY A 290 16.12 1.03 -27.34
CA GLY A 290 16.96 0.12 -28.08
C GLY A 290 18.27 0.76 -28.53
N THR A 291 18.63 1.94 -28.03
CA THR A 291 19.92 2.59 -28.29
C THR A 291 20.43 3.30 -27.04
N VAL A 292 21.69 3.11 -26.68
CA VAL A 292 22.30 3.85 -25.58
C VAL A 292 22.82 5.19 -26.06
N GLY A 293 22.27 6.30 -25.59
CA GLY A 293 22.67 7.62 -26.04
C GLY A 293 22.33 8.78 -25.11
N ILE A 294 22.05 9.93 -25.71
CA ILE A 294 21.86 11.18 -24.97
C ILE A 294 20.58 11.17 -24.14
N ALA A 295 19.54 10.46 -24.58
CA ALA A 295 18.30 10.34 -23.82
C ALA A 295 18.56 9.58 -22.51
N ASP A 296 19.28 8.46 -22.57
CA ASP A 296 19.64 7.66 -21.39
C ASP A 296 20.50 8.44 -20.41
N LEU A 297 21.49 9.19 -20.94
CA LEU A 297 22.33 10.05 -20.10
C LEU A 297 21.53 11.15 -19.41
N LEU A 298 20.56 11.75 -20.10
CA LEU A 298 19.72 12.79 -19.51
C LEU A 298 18.79 12.20 -18.43
N ASP A 299 18.25 11.00 -18.64
CA ASP A 299 17.44 10.31 -17.65
C ASP A 299 18.27 10.00 -16.39
N VAL A 300 19.46 9.42 -16.52
CA VAL A 300 20.40 9.18 -15.39
C VAL A 300 20.72 10.48 -14.64
N ILE A 301 21.01 11.57 -15.34
CA ILE A 301 21.33 12.86 -14.71
C ILE A 301 20.10 13.45 -14.01
N SER A 302 18.90 13.27 -14.57
CA SER A 302 17.66 13.82 -14.02
C SER A 302 17.22 13.13 -12.72
N THR A 303 17.61 11.87 -12.52
CA THR A 303 17.27 11.05 -11.36
C THR A 303 18.43 10.86 -10.38
N TRP A 304 19.42 11.75 -10.40
CA TRP A 304 20.62 11.65 -9.57
C TRP A 304 20.28 11.63 -8.07
N GLY A 305 20.85 10.67 -7.32
CA GLY A 305 20.59 10.47 -5.90
C GLY A 305 19.76 9.22 -5.62
N ARG A 306 18.98 9.22 -4.52
CA ARG A 306 18.18 8.06 -4.09
C ARG A 306 17.12 7.72 -5.15
N CYS A 307 17.09 6.48 -5.62
CA CYS A 307 16.24 6.05 -6.73
C CYS A 307 15.91 4.55 -6.68
N PRO A 308 15.34 4.02 -5.57
CA PRO A 308 14.97 2.61 -5.46
C PRO A 308 13.98 2.21 -6.56
N CYS A 309 14.20 1.05 -7.17
CA CYS A 309 13.38 0.50 -8.26
C CYS A 309 13.20 1.43 -9.48
N CYS A 310 14.09 2.40 -9.72
CA CYS A 310 14.02 3.24 -10.91
C CYS A 310 14.85 2.66 -12.06
N ARG A 311 14.56 3.08 -13.30
CA ARG A 311 15.26 2.58 -14.49
C ARG A 311 16.71 3.04 -14.56
N SER A 312 16.99 4.23 -14.03
CA SER A 312 18.32 4.79 -14.00
C SER A 312 19.26 4.12 -12.99
N ASP A 313 18.73 3.42 -11.98
CA ASP A 313 19.51 2.62 -11.02
C ASP A 313 19.85 1.26 -11.67
N ILE A 314 20.84 1.31 -12.57
CA ILE A 314 21.23 0.17 -13.42
C ILE A 314 21.84 -0.96 -12.57
N ASN A 315 22.56 -0.61 -11.50
CA ASN A 315 23.27 -1.58 -10.67
C ASN A 315 22.40 -2.17 -9.53
N GLY A 316 21.27 -1.54 -9.22
CA GLY A 316 20.28 -1.99 -8.24
C GLY A 316 20.65 -1.71 -6.78
N ASP A 317 21.50 -0.72 -6.50
CA ASP A 317 21.93 -0.35 -5.15
C ASP A 317 20.99 0.66 -4.46
N GLY A 318 19.94 1.09 -5.16
CA GLY A 318 18.94 2.03 -4.68
C GLY A 318 19.33 3.50 -4.90
N SER A 319 20.42 3.77 -5.62
CA SER A 319 20.90 5.12 -5.94
C SER A 319 21.34 5.24 -7.40
N VAL A 320 21.31 6.47 -7.91
CA VAL A 320 21.86 6.84 -9.20
C VAL A 320 23.02 7.79 -8.97
N ASP A 321 24.22 7.34 -9.29
CA ASP A 321 25.43 8.10 -9.12
C ASP A 321 26.39 7.99 -10.32
N ILE A 322 27.68 8.20 -10.06
CA ILE A 322 28.73 8.14 -11.08
C ILE A 322 28.78 6.75 -11.73
N SER A 323 28.41 5.70 -11.01
CA SER A 323 28.40 4.32 -11.48
C SER A 323 27.44 4.14 -12.66
N GLU A 324 26.21 4.66 -12.53
CA GLU A 324 25.17 4.58 -13.56
C GLU A 324 25.54 5.45 -14.77
N LEU A 325 26.10 6.64 -14.52
CA LEU A 325 26.59 7.51 -15.58
C LEU A 325 27.71 6.85 -16.39
N LEU A 326 28.67 6.20 -15.71
CA LEU A 326 29.75 5.49 -16.38
C LEU A 326 29.23 4.26 -17.13
N ASN A 327 28.18 3.62 -16.64
CA ASN A 327 27.51 2.51 -17.35
C ASN A 327 26.97 2.99 -18.71
N VAL A 328 26.16 4.04 -18.73
CA VAL A 328 25.60 4.62 -19.97
C VAL A 328 26.72 5.05 -20.94
N ILE A 329 27.76 5.72 -20.46
CA ILE A 329 28.88 6.16 -21.32
C ILE A 329 29.67 4.97 -21.87
N SER A 330 29.82 3.89 -21.11
CA SER A 330 30.60 2.71 -21.53
C SER A 330 29.91 1.91 -22.64
N ASN A 331 28.58 1.95 -22.69
CA ASN A 331 27.76 1.25 -23.68
C ASN A 331 27.26 2.18 -24.81
N TRP A 332 27.84 3.38 -24.94
CA TRP A 332 27.33 4.41 -25.86
C TRP A 332 27.30 3.99 -27.34
N GLY A 333 26.13 4.12 -27.96
CA GLY A 333 25.94 3.84 -29.38
C GLY A 333 25.79 2.36 -29.73
N ASP A 334 25.73 1.49 -28.72
CA ASP A 334 25.16 0.13 -28.84
C ASP A 334 23.63 0.21 -29.00
#